data_AF-A0A2P0B388-F1
#
_entry.id   AF-A0A2P0B388-F1
#
_cell.length_a   1.000
_cell.length_b   1.000
_cell.length_c   1.000
_cell.angle_alpha   90.00
_cell.angle_beta   90.00
_cell.angle_gamma   90.00
#
_symmetry.space_group_name_H-M   'P 1'
#
loop_
_entity.id
_entity.type
_entity.pdbx_description
1 polymer ?
#
loop_
_entity_poly.entity_id
_entity_poly.type
_entity_poly.pdbx_seq_one_letter_code
_entity_poly.pdbx_strand_id
1 'polypeptide(L)'
;MHAQETPPLETEGPTLYEIGQTVKALAFDGRRFFESEGGSRPFLTAYYGGDDYDYPVYAFALKYDWICQGPQSDRTCATRIAARMVRAAELPNEQRPRWAATALLGELRRRGAFSRASIAEHLSDAGAQWLEADVSSCPTARHLILPRLRADWFPFEITDARPALPPMHADTVTVEYSWNGATARYSGPVAEGSPAEWANQLVSALEPCWKAAEATAPWKVGR
;
A
#
# COMPACT_ATOMS: atom_id res chain seq x y z
N MET A 1 -53.56 24.97 -0.67
CA MET A 1 -52.33 24.32 -1.15
C MET A 1 -51.18 24.92 -0.36
N HIS A 2 -50.63 24.19 0.62
CA HIS A 2 -49.40 24.60 1.28
C HIS A 2 -48.25 23.95 0.52
N ALA A 3 -47.42 24.77 -0.10
CA ALA A 3 -46.13 24.32 -0.60
C ALA A 3 -45.27 23.92 0.60
N GLN A 4 -44.95 22.63 0.72
CA GLN A 4 -43.88 22.18 1.59
C GLN A 4 -42.57 22.62 0.93
N GLU A 5 -41.90 23.59 1.53
CA GLU A 5 -40.49 23.85 1.24
C GLU A 5 -39.70 22.60 1.62
N THR A 6 -39.21 21.88 0.62
CA THR A 6 -38.23 20.82 0.80
C THR A 6 -36.99 21.47 1.42
N PRO A 7 -36.54 21.07 2.63
CA PRO A 7 -35.30 21.59 3.15
C PRO A 7 -34.16 21.25 2.18
N PRO A 8 -33.18 22.14 2.00
CA PRO A 8 -32.04 21.85 1.15
C PRO A 8 -31.37 20.57 1.66
N LEU A 9 -31.08 19.64 0.75
CA LEU A 9 -30.18 18.53 1.03
C LEU A 9 -28.82 19.14 1.41
N GLU A 10 -28.52 19.20 2.70
CA GLU A 10 -27.15 19.38 3.17
C GLU A 10 -26.32 18.21 2.64
N THR A 11 -25.66 18.39 1.49
CA THR A 11 -24.55 17.52 1.12
C THR A 11 -23.33 17.99 1.91
N GLU A 12 -23.25 17.48 3.14
CA GLU A 12 -22.18 17.67 4.12
C GLU A 12 -20.80 17.18 3.61
N GLY A 13 -20.07 18.02 2.85
CA GLY A 13 -18.66 17.82 2.52
C GLY A 13 -18.34 16.53 1.72
N PRO A 14 -17.05 16.24 1.47
CA PRO A 14 -16.65 15.03 0.76
C PRO A 14 -16.98 13.77 1.55
N THR A 15 -17.43 12.74 0.82
CA THR A 15 -17.64 11.40 1.33
C THR A 15 -16.31 10.73 1.72
N LEU A 16 -16.36 9.71 2.58
CA LEU A 16 -15.17 8.91 2.91
C LEU A 16 -14.55 8.26 1.67
N TYR A 17 -15.37 7.91 0.69
CA TYR A 17 -14.91 7.37 -0.59
C TYR A 17 -14.02 8.38 -1.35
N GLU A 18 -14.45 9.64 -1.48
CA GLU A 18 -13.68 10.69 -2.18
C GLU A 18 -12.36 11.00 -1.47
N ILE A 19 -12.38 11.07 -0.13
CA ILE A 19 -11.17 11.22 0.68
C ILE A 19 -10.26 9.99 0.47
N GLY A 20 -10.82 8.78 0.49
CA GLY A 20 -10.12 7.52 0.27
C GLY A 20 -9.40 7.46 -1.07
N GLN A 21 -10.06 7.85 -2.16
CA GLN A 21 -9.44 7.90 -3.49
C GLN A 21 -8.27 8.88 -3.54
N THR A 22 -8.40 10.04 -2.88
CA THR A 22 -7.30 11.02 -2.79
C THR A 22 -6.13 10.49 -1.95
N VAL A 23 -6.42 9.89 -0.80
CA VAL A 23 -5.41 9.23 0.06
C VAL A 23 -4.70 8.11 -0.69
N LYS A 24 -5.43 7.28 -1.43
CA LYS A 24 -4.87 6.19 -2.22
C LYS A 24 -3.86 6.70 -3.24
N ALA A 25 -4.26 7.64 -4.09
CA ALA A 25 -3.38 8.20 -5.13
C ALA A 25 -2.18 8.97 -4.54
N LEU A 26 -2.35 9.57 -3.38
CA LEU A 26 -1.33 10.37 -2.73
C LEU A 26 -0.30 9.52 -1.97
N ALA A 27 -0.75 8.50 -1.24
CA ALA A 27 0.03 7.81 -0.21
C ALA A 27 0.10 6.30 -0.38
N PHE A 28 -0.90 5.63 -0.96
CA PHE A 28 -0.93 4.16 -1.08
C PHE A 28 -0.57 3.67 -2.50
N ASP A 29 -0.15 4.57 -3.40
CA ASP A 29 0.45 4.17 -4.67
C ASP A 29 1.90 3.72 -4.46
N GLY A 30 2.10 2.40 -4.37
CA GLY A 30 3.40 1.76 -4.16
C GLY A 30 4.47 2.16 -5.16
N ARG A 31 4.09 2.61 -6.37
CA ARG A 31 5.04 3.06 -7.40
C ARG A 31 5.79 4.32 -6.98
N ARG A 32 5.23 5.08 -6.02
CA ARG A 32 5.77 6.34 -5.52
C ARG A 32 6.76 6.18 -4.36
N PHE A 33 6.86 4.98 -3.79
CA PHE A 33 7.55 4.74 -2.52
C PHE A 33 9.06 4.93 -2.59
N PHE A 34 9.63 4.91 -3.80
CA PHE A 34 11.05 5.10 -4.06
C PHE A 34 11.31 6.30 -5.00
N GLU A 35 10.31 7.13 -5.29
CA GLU A 35 10.44 8.27 -6.23
C GLU A 35 11.50 9.28 -5.79
N SER A 36 11.62 9.55 -4.48
CA SER A 36 12.58 10.51 -3.94
C SER A 36 14.05 10.13 -4.16
N GLU A 37 14.33 8.88 -4.52
CA GLU A 37 15.69 8.39 -4.78
C GLU A 37 16.13 8.56 -6.23
N GLY A 38 15.27 9.04 -7.13
CA GLY A 38 15.60 9.26 -8.54
C GLY A 38 16.01 8.00 -9.31
N GLY A 39 15.69 6.81 -8.79
CA GLY A 39 16.19 5.50 -9.26
C GLY A 39 15.15 4.62 -9.97
N SER A 40 15.49 3.33 -10.08
CA SER A 40 14.62 2.29 -10.65
C SER A 40 13.29 2.18 -9.90
N ARG A 41 12.22 1.95 -10.68
CA ARG A 41 10.88 1.68 -10.15
C ARG A 41 10.91 0.41 -9.28
N PRO A 42 10.04 0.30 -8.27
CA PRO A 42 9.90 -0.95 -7.53
C PRO A 42 9.58 -2.08 -8.52
N PHE A 43 10.18 -3.26 -8.29
CA PHE A 43 9.90 -4.44 -9.11
C PHE A 43 8.62 -5.15 -8.64
N LEU A 44 8.15 -4.85 -7.42
CA LEU A 44 6.91 -5.40 -6.90
C LEU A 44 6.16 -4.33 -6.11
N THR A 45 4.85 -4.26 -6.30
CA THR A 45 3.95 -3.46 -5.46
C THR A 45 2.74 -4.30 -5.08
N ALA A 46 2.19 -4.07 -3.90
CA ALA A 46 0.90 -4.61 -3.50
C ALA A 46 0.07 -3.53 -2.81
N TYR A 47 -1.24 -3.59 -3.00
CA TYR A 47 -2.21 -2.69 -2.41
C TYR A 47 -3.41 -3.50 -1.91
N TYR A 48 -3.69 -3.40 -0.61
CA TYR A 48 -4.88 -3.95 0.01
C TYR A 48 -5.95 -2.85 0.03
N GLY A 49 -6.98 -3.03 -0.78
CA GLY A 49 -8.04 -2.06 -1.02
C GLY A 49 -9.33 -2.27 -0.25
N GLY A 50 -9.39 -3.11 0.78
CA GLY A 50 -10.68 -3.36 1.43
C GLY A 50 -11.70 -3.92 0.44
N ASP A 51 -12.98 -3.65 0.64
CA ASP A 51 -14.07 -4.10 -0.24
C ASP A 51 -14.28 -3.23 -1.48
N ASP A 52 -15.51 -3.20 -2.01
CA ASP A 52 -15.93 -2.39 -3.15
C ASP A 52 -15.79 -0.88 -2.94
N TYR A 53 -15.56 -0.42 -1.70
CA TYR A 53 -15.25 0.98 -1.40
C TYR A 53 -13.76 1.34 -1.52
N ASP A 54 -12.90 0.36 -1.80
CA ASP A 54 -11.48 0.59 -2.08
C ASP A 54 -10.74 1.28 -0.90
N TYR A 55 -11.08 0.90 0.34
CA TYR A 55 -10.48 1.42 1.56
C TYR A 55 -8.97 1.12 1.63
N PRO A 56 -8.10 2.15 1.81
CA PRO A 56 -6.65 1.97 1.77
C PRO A 56 -6.13 1.37 3.08
N VAL A 57 -6.05 0.05 3.17
CA VAL A 57 -5.59 -0.67 4.37
C VAL A 57 -4.08 -0.62 4.48
N TYR A 58 -3.39 -1.13 3.46
CA TYR A 58 -1.96 -0.98 3.31
C TYR A 58 -1.56 -1.00 1.83
N ALA A 59 -0.39 -0.47 1.55
CA ALA A 59 0.34 -0.68 0.31
C ALA A 59 1.81 -0.91 0.63
N PHE A 60 2.46 -1.84 -0.05
CA PHE A 60 3.91 -2.00 0.05
C PHE A 60 4.56 -2.11 -1.31
N ALA A 61 5.85 -1.79 -1.36
CA ALA A 61 6.66 -1.86 -2.56
C ALA A 61 8.04 -2.42 -2.23
N LEU A 62 8.58 -3.21 -3.17
CA LEU A 62 9.91 -3.80 -3.07
C LEU A 62 10.78 -3.34 -4.22
N LYS A 63 12.04 -3.04 -3.91
CA LYS A 63 13.04 -2.58 -4.87
C LYS A 63 14.37 -3.28 -4.61
N TYR A 64 15.07 -3.65 -5.69
CA TYR A 64 16.48 -4.03 -5.60
C TYR A 64 17.31 -2.78 -5.36
N ASP A 65 18.11 -2.80 -4.31
CA ASP A 65 18.92 -1.68 -3.89
C ASP A 65 20.34 -2.13 -3.53
N TRP A 66 21.25 -1.16 -3.37
CA TRP A 66 22.65 -1.40 -3.04
C TRP A 66 23.00 -0.68 -1.75
N ILE A 67 23.53 -1.41 -0.77
CA ILE A 67 24.14 -0.82 0.42
C ILE A 67 25.65 -0.83 0.18
N CYS A 68 26.23 0.36 0.16
CA CYS A 68 27.66 0.55 0.01
C CYS A 68 28.28 1.01 1.33
N GLN A 69 29.33 0.32 1.79
CA GLN A 69 30.08 0.64 2.99
C GLN A 69 31.52 1.03 2.63
N GLY A 70 32.15 1.85 3.49
CA GLY A 70 33.52 2.30 3.33
C GLY A 70 33.68 3.64 2.58
N PRO A 71 34.90 4.22 2.64
CA PRO A 71 35.24 5.42 1.88
C PRO A 71 35.17 5.13 0.37
N GLN A 72 35.02 6.17 -0.45
CA GLN A 72 34.83 6.02 -1.89
C GLN A 72 35.97 5.24 -2.59
N SER A 73 37.18 5.26 -2.05
CA SER A 73 38.34 4.50 -2.55
C SER A 73 38.22 2.99 -2.39
N ASP A 74 37.52 2.50 -1.35
CA ASP A 74 37.43 1.08 -0.96
C ASP A 74 35.98 0.64 -0.74
N ARG A 75 35.07 1.27 -1.48
CA ARG A 75 33.64 1.09 -1.29
C ARG A 75 33.22 -0.33 -1.66
N THR A 76 32.73 -1.09 -0.67
CA THR A 76 32.14 -2.41 -0.87
C THR A 76 30.63 -2.29 -0.90
N CYS A 77 30.02 -2.71 -2.01
CA CYS A 77 28.56 -2.67 -2.17
C CYS A 77 27.98 -4.08 -2.18
N ALA A 78 26.90 -4.28 -1.44
CA ALA A 78 26.11 -5.50 -1.46
C ALA A 78 24.70 -5.20 -1.98
N THR A 79 24.13 -6.13 -2.76
CA THR A 79 22.72 -6.06 -3.14
C THR A 79 21.83 -6.36 -1.94
N ARG A 80 20.73 -5.65 -1.86
CA ARG A 80 19.64 -5.92 -0.92
C ARG A 80 18.28 -5.76 -1.57
N ILE A 81 17.25 -6.21 -0.87
CA ILE A 81 15.86 -5.96 -1.25
C ILE A 81 15.28 -5.02 -0.20
N ALA A 82 15.09 -3.77 -0.59
CA ALA A 82 14.45 -2.76 0.24
C ALA A 82 12.93 -2.92 0.16
N ALA A 83 12.25 -2.87 1.29
CA ALA A 83 10.80 -2.85 1.39
C ALA A 83 10.33 -1.55 2.02
N ARG A 84 9.25 -0.98 1.49
CA ARG A 84 8.56 0.17 2.07
C ARG A 84 7.06 -0.08 2.11
N MET A 85 6.40 0.39 3.15
CA MET A 85 4.97 0.18 3.36
C MET A 85 4.31 1.44 3.91
N VAL A 86 3.14 1.78 3.36
CA VAL A 86 2.17 2.65 4.02
C VAL A 86 1.05 1.77 4.54
N ARG A 87 0.65 1.95 5.81
CA ARG A 87 -0.55 1.29 6.35
C ARG A 87 -1.34 2.25 7.23
N ALA A 88 -2.65 2.01 7.34
CA ALA A 88 -3.43 2.59 8.42
C ALA A 88 -2.99 1.96 9.76
N ALA A 89 -2.90 2.76 10.82
CA ALA A 89 -2.53 2.27 12.15
C ALA A 89 -3.53 1.21 12.65
N GLU A 90 -2.98 0.13 13.20
CA GLU A 90 -3.78 -0.96 13.75
C GLU A 90 -4.67 -0.49 14.89
N LEU A 91 -5.92 -0.97 14.90
CA LEU A 91 -6.86 -0.71 15.98
C LEU A 91 -6.78 -1.83 17.02
N PRO A 92 -6.81 -1.51 18.33
CA PRO A 92 -6.86 -2.54 19.37
C PRO A 92 -8.16 -3.36 19.25
N ASN A 93 -8.04 -4.69 19.39
CA ASN A 93 -9.16 -5.67 19.44
C ASN A 93 -9.92 -5.92 18.12
N GLU A 94 -9.17 -6.08 17.02
CA GLU A 94 -9.55 -6.78 15.76
C GLU A 94 -11.05 -6.78 15.39
N GLN A 95 -11.47 -5.71 14.71
CA GLN A 95 -12.55 -5.78 13.72
C GLN A 95 -11.87 -5.56 12.38
N ARG A 96 -12.00 -6.49 11.43
CA ARG A 96 -11.41 -6.57 10.06
C ARG A 96 -10.43 -5.44 9.62
N PRO A 97 -9.30 -5.74 8.93
CA PRO A 97 -8.30 -4.74 8.53
C PRO A 97 -8.84 -3.42 7.93
N ARG A 98 -9.95 -3.47 7.18
CA ARG A 98 -10.63 -2.27 6.64
C ARG A 98 -11.06 -1.23 7.67
N TRP A 99 -11.33 -1.60 8.92
CA TRP A 99 -11.73 -0.65 9.97
C TRP A 99 -10.61 0.32 10.32
N ALA A 100 -9.34 -0.11 10.25
CA ALA A 100 -8.20 0.80 10.41
C ALA A 100 -8.19 1.88 9.32
N ALA A 101 -8.48 1.49 8.07
CA ALA A 101 -8.61 2.44 6.97
C ALA A 101 -9.81 3.38 7.16
N THR A 102 -10.96 2.87 7.58
CA THR A 102 -12.13 3.72 7.90
C THR A 102 -11.82 4.72 9.01
N ALA A 103 -11.08 4.31 10.05
CA ALA A 103 -10.66 5.21 11.12
C ALA A 103 -9.72 6.32 10.62
N LEU A 104 -8.73 5.98 9.78
CA LEU A 104 -7.85 6.95 9.12
C LEU A 104 -8.64 7.98 8.30
N LEU A 105 -9.57 7.53 7.46
CA LEU A 105 -10.38 8.43 6.62
C LEU A 105 -11.36 9.26 7.45
N GLY A 106 -11.96 8.65 8.48
CA GLY A 106 -12.81 9.34 9.45
C GLY A 106 -12.06 10.46 10.15
N GLU A 107 -10.80 10.23 10.53
CA GLU A 107 -9.98 11.22 11.19
C GLU A 107 -9.60 12.39 10.28
N LEU A 108 -9.26 12.11 9.01
CA LEU A 108 -9.07 13.15 8.00
C LEU A 108 -10.35 13.99 7.81
N ARG A 109 -11.52 13.33 7.76
CA ARG A 109 -12.81 14.02 7.66
C ARG A 109 -13.08 14.92 8.88
N ARG A 110 -12.84 14.41 10.10
CA ARG A 110 -13.01 15.20 11.34
C ARG A 110 -12.13 16.45 11.36
N ARG A 111 -10.94 16.37 10.77
CA ARG A 111 -9.99 17.50 10.66
C ARG A 111 -10.32 18.48 9.53
N GLY A 112 -11.33 18.20 8.71
CA GLY A 112 -11.62 19.00 7.51
C GLY A 112 -10.55 18.87 6.42
N ALA A 113 -9.77 17.78 6.44
CA ALA A 113 -8.71 17.54 5.47
C ALA A 113 -9.30 16.99 4.16
N PHE A 114 -9.71 17.88 3.28
CA PHE A 114 -10.42 17.54 2.04
C PHE A 114 -9.64 17.79 0.75
N SER A 115 -8.65 18.69 0.77
CA SER A 115 -7.83 18.95 -0.40
C SER A 115 -6.62 18.02 -0.40
N ARG A 116 -6.04 17.77 -1.57
CA ARG A 116 -4.81 16.98 -1.67
C ARG A 116 -3.71 17.51 -0.74
N ALA A 117 -3.55 18.83 -0.64
CA ALA A 117 -2.56 19.46 0.22
C ALA A 117 -2.86 19.23 1.71
N SER A 118 -4.10 19.49 2.15
CA SER A 118 -4.46 19.33 3.57
C SER A 118 -4.49 17.87 4.01
N ILE A 119 -4.94 16.94 3.16
CA ILE A 119 -4.82 15.49 3.38
C ILE A 119 -3.36 15.11 3.58
N ALA A 120 -2.48 15.61 2.73
CA ALA A 120 -1.07 15.30 2.79
C ALA A 120 -0.40 15.85 4.07
N GLU A 121 -0.84 16.98 4.59
CA GLU A 121 -0.35 17.54 5.86
C GLU A 121 -0.78 16.71 7.07
N HIS A 122 -2.03 16.22 7.06
CA HIS A 122 -2.62 15.55 8.23
C HIS A 122 -2.51 14.03 8.21
N LEU A 123 -1.99 13.42 7.14
CA LEU A 123 -2.02 11.97 6.95
C LEU A 123 -1.38 11.18 8.10
N SER A 124 -0.20 11.62 8.56
CA SER A 124 0.53 10.99 9.67
C SER A 124 -0.22 11.14 10.99
N ASP A 125 -0.72 12.33 11.28
CA ASP A 125 -1.49 12.62 12.50
C ASP A 125 -2.83 11.89 12.51
N ALA A 126 -3.38 11.59 11.33
CA ALA A 126 -4.59 10.80 11.16
C ALA A 126 -4.36 9.28 11.31
N GLY A 127 -3.12 8.84 11.48
CA GLY A 127 -2.77 7.44 11.75
C GLY A 127 -2.18 6.68 10.56
N ALA A 128 -1.79 7.35 9.47
CA ALA A 128 -1.03 6.67 8.41
C ALA A 128 0.44 6.47 8.86
N GLN A 129 0.90 5.23 8.81
CA GLN A 129 2.27 4.85 9.13
C GLN A 129 3.11 4.72 7.86
N TRP A 130 4.34 5.23 7.89
CA TRP A 130 5.33 5.07 6.83
C TRP A 130 6.48 4.22 7.34
N LEU A 131 6.65 3.04 6.76
CA LEU A 131 7.51 1.99 7.29
C LEU A 131 8.52 1.53 6.23
N GLU A 132 9.69 1.10 6.70
CA GLU A 132 10.71 0.47 5.87
C GLU A 132 11.26 -0.78 6.53
N ALA A 133 11.74 -1.71 5.70
CA ALA A 133 12.46 -2.89 6.13
C ALA A 133 13.53 -3.26 5.09
N ASP A 134 14.55 -3.97 5.54
CA ASP A 134 15.50 -4.66 4.67
C ASP A 134 15.17 -6.15 4.65
N VAL A 135 14.62 -6.63 3.54
CA VAL A 135 14.23 -8.04 3.39
C VAL A 135 15.46 -8.95 3.47
N SER A 136 16.64 -8.48 3.04
CA SER A 136 17.88 -9.27 3.13
C SER A 136 18.28 -9.59 4.56
N SER A 137 17.96 -8.68 5.49
CA SER A 137 18.23 -8.79 6.92
C SER A 137 17.06 -9.40 7.71
N CYS A 138 15.97 -9.78 7.05
CA CYS A 138 14.76 -10.33 7.66
C CYS A 138 14.56 -11.82 7.26
N PRO A 139 15.02 -12.80 8.06
CA PRO A 139 15.10 -14.20 7.63
C PRO A 139 13.77 -14.80 7.16
N THR A 140 12.67 -14.54 7.87
CA THR A 140 11.34 -15.07 7.53
C THR A 140 10.86 -14.54 6.18
N ALA A 141 10.92 -13.22 5.98
CA ALA A 141 10.53 -12.60 4.72
C ALA A 141 11.46 -13.00 3.55
N ARG A 142 12.76 -13.13 3.82
CA ARG A 142 13.75 -13.59 2.84
C ARG A 142 13.43 -15.00 2.32
N HIS A 143 13.03 -15.92 3.20
CA HIS A 143 12.63 -17.27 2.79
C HIS A 143 11.37 -17.26 1.92
N LEU A 144 10.43 -16.35 2.19
CA LEU A 144 9.23 -16.22 1.38
C LEU A 144 9.50 -15.64 -0.01
N ILE A 145 10.42 -14.67 -0.14
CA ILE A 145 10.61 -13.95 -1.41
C ILE A 145 11.55 -14.65 -2.39
N LEU A 146 12.65 -15.25 -1.91
CA LEU A 146 13.72 -15.75 -2.78
C LEU A 146 13.29 -16.85 -3.77
N PRO A 147 12.45 -17.84 -3.38
CA PRO A 147 11.96 -18.84 -4.32
C PRO A 147 11.10 -18.23 -5.43
N ARG A 148 10.44 -17.11 -5.14
CA ARG A 148 9.44 -16.47 -5.99
C ARG A 148 10.03 -15.45 -6.96
N LEU A 149 11.21 -14.92 -6.65
CA LEU A 149 12.02 -14.12 -7.58
C LEU A 149 12.66 -14.98 -8.69
N ARG A 150 12.77 -16.30 -8.48
CA ARG A 150 13.39 -17.25 -9.41
C ARG A 150 12.37 -18.01 -10.27
N ALA A 151 11.11 -18.00 -9.89
CA ALA A 151 10.07 -18.83 -10.49
C ALA A 151 9.12 -18.00 -11.34
N ASP A 152 8.55 -18.65 -12.35
CA ASP A 152 7.43 -18.19 -13.21
C ASP A 152 6.11 -18.07 -12.42
N TRP A 153 6.20 -17.89 -11.10
CA TRP A 153 5.12 -18.03 -10.12
C TRP A 153 4.09 -16.89 -10.20
N PHE A 154 4.48 -15.75 -10.77
CA PHE A 154 3.52 -14.88 -11.45
C PHE A 154 3.39 -15.40 -12.88
N PRO A 155 2.41 -16.26 -13.20
CA PRO A 155 2.15 -16.58 -14.60
C PRO A 155 1.96 -15.24 -15.31
N PHE A 156 2.81 -14.97 -16.31
CA PHE A 156 2.70 -13.77 -17.14
C PHE A 156 1.36 -13.72 -17.91
N GLU A 157 0.61 -14.84 -17.92
CA GLU A 157 -0.81 -14.85 -18.20
C GLU A 157 -1.61 -14.45 -16.95
N ILE A 158 -1.82 -13.15 -16.82
CA ILE A 158 -2.91 -12.63 -16.01
C ILE A 158 -4.02 -12.31 -16.98
N THR A 159 -4.91 -13.28 -17.12
CA THR A 159 -6.28 -12.97 -17.45
C THR A 159 -6.82 -12.12 -16.31
N ASP A 160 -7.65 -11.13 -16.66
CA ASP A 160 -8.47 -10.36 -15.73
C ASP A 160 -9.46 -11.35 -15.08
N ALA A 161 -8.94 -12.26 -14.26
CA ALA A 161 -9.65 -13.36 -13.63
C ALA A 161 -10.40 -12.76 -12.45
N ARG A 162 -11.38 -11.92 -12.77
CA ARG A 162 -12.46 -11.64 -11.84
C ARG A 162 -13.07 -13.01 -11.51
N PRO A 163 -13.05 -13.46 -10.25
CA PRO A 163 -13.82 -14.64 -9.88
C PRO A 163 -15.26 -14.46 -10.37
N ALA A 164 -15.89 -15.56 -10.81
CA ALA A 164 -17.18 -15.56 -11.52
C ALA A 164 -18.28 -14.77 -10.79
N LEU A 165 -18.16 -14.57 -9.47
CA LEU A 165 -18.54 -13.36 -8.74
C LEU A 165 -17.68 -13.35 -7.46
N PRO A 166 -16.99 -12.25 -7.09
CA PRO A 166 -16.51 -12.11 -5.73
C PRO A 166 -17.73 -12.11 -4.80
N PRO A 167 -17.67 -12.70 -3.59
CA PRO A 167 -18.69 -12.45 -2.58
C PRO A 167 -18.83 -10.93 -2.45
N MET A 168 -20.06 -10.42 -2.49
CA MET A 168 -20.33 -8.99 -2.26
C MET A 168 -19.53 -8.54 -1.03
N HIS A 169 -18.70 -7.50 -1.21
CA HIS A 169 -17.87 -6.89 -0.17
C HIS A 169 -16.65 -7.68 0.34
N ALA A 170 -16.11 -8.63 -0.45
CA ALA A 170 -14.83 -9.28 -0.14
C ALA A 170 -13.65 -8.30 -0.25
N ASP A 171 -12.70 -8.40 0.68
CA ASP A 171 -11.48 -7.59 0.61
C ASP A 171 -10.64 -7.97 -0.62
N THR A 172 -10.15 -6.97 -1.35
CA THR A 172 -9.36 -7.14 -2.57
C THR A 172 -7.93 -6.70 -2.35
N VAL A 173 -6.98 -7.51 -2.79
CA VAL A 173 -5.56 -7.15 -2.85
C VAL A 173 -5.12 -7.16 -4.32
N THR A 174 -4.53 -6.05 -4.76
CA THR A 174 -3.84 -5.95 -6.04
C THR A 174 -2.37 -6.19 -5.82
N VAL A 175 -1.73 -7.05 -6.62
CA VAL A 175 -0.29 -7.29 -6.61
C VAL A 175 0.25 -7.13 -8.03
N GLU A 176 1.26 -6.29 -8.20
CA GLU A 176 1.89 -6.01 -9.49
C GLU A 176 3.39 -6.33 -9.40
N TYR A 177 3.87 -7.19 -10.30
CA TYR A 177 5.27 -7.58 -10.42
C TYR A 177 5.79 -7.19 -11.80
N SER A 178 6.90 -6.45 -11.84
CA SER A 178 7.57 -5.99 -13.05
C SER A 178 8.95 -6.62 -13.16
N TRP A 179 9.20 -7.37 -14.24
CA TRP A 179 10.47 -8.05 -14.49
C TRP A 179 10.79 -8.04 -15.98
N ASN A 180 12.03 -7.68 -16.34
CA ASN A 180 12.52 -7.64 -17.73
C ASN A 180 11.58 -6.92 -18.72
N GLY A 181 10.93 -5.84 -18.29
CA GLY A 181 10.01 -5.05 -19.12
C GLY A 181 8.58 -5.62 -19.24
N ALA A 182 8.33 -6.84 -18.74
CA ALA A 182 6.98 -7.39 -18.60
C ALA A 182 6.40 -7.05 -17.23
N THR A 183 5.07 -6.87 -17.17
CA THR A 183 4.35 -6.63 -15.91
C THR A 183 3.21 -7.63 -15.78
N ALA A 184 3.15 -8.27 -14.61
CA ALA A 184 2.10 -9.20 -14.21
C ALA A 184 1.31 -8.56 -13.06
N ARG A 185 -0.02 -8.46 -13.17
CA ARG A 185 -0.90 -7.82 -12.17
C ARG A 185 -2.07 -8.70 -11.68
N TYR A 186 -2.03 -9.22 -10.47
CA TYR A 186 -3.20 -9.87 -9.85
C TYR A 186 -4.11 -8.82 -9.20
N SER A 187 -5.43 -9.00 -9.26
CA SER A 187 -6.39 -8.20 -8.47
C SER A 187 -7.60 -9.06 -8.11
N GLY A 188 -7.72 -9.42 -6.83
CA GLY A 188 -8.79 -10.30 -6.37
C GLY A 188 -8.75 -10.51 -4.86
N PRO A 189 -9.62 -11.41 -4.34
CA PRO A 189 -9.70 -11.68 -2.91
C PRO A 189 -8.46 -12.41 -2.37
N VAL A 190 -8.27 -12.32 -1.06
CA VAL A 190 -7.31 -13.15 -0.32
C VAL A 190 -7.83 -14.59 -0.30
N ALA A 191 -7.35 -15.42 -1.24
CA ALA A 191 -7.73 -16.82 -1.40
C ALA A 191 -6.50 -17.71 -1.30
N GLU A 192 -6.68 -18.95 -0.84
CA GLU A 192 -5.58 -19.92 -0.70
C GLU A 192 -4.80 -20.08 -2.02
N GLY A 193 -3.47 -19.98 -1.94
CA GLY A 193 -2.55 -20.06 -3.07
C GLY A 193 -2.49 -18.81 -3.95
N SER A 194 -3.28 -17.77 -3.68
CA SER A 194 -3.33 -16.58 -4.53
C SER A 194 -2.18 -15.60 -4.27
N PRO A 195 -1.82 -14.73 -5.24
CA PRO A 195 -0.87 -13.65 -5.00
C PRO A 195 -1.27 -12.72 -3.85
N ALA A 196 -2.57 -12.55 -3.60
CA ALA A 196 -3.08 -11.77 -2.46
C ALA A 196 -2.76 -12.41 -1.11
N GLU A 197 -2.97 -13.73 -0.96
CA GLU A 197 -2.58 -14.44 0.26
C GLU A 197 -1.09 -14.31 0.52
N TRP A 198 -0.27 -14.52 -0.50
CA TRP A 198 1.17 -14.35 -0.36
C TRP A 198 1.58 -12.93 0.04
N ALA A 199 0.95 -11.90 -0.54
CA ALA A 199 1.24 -10.52 -0.18
C ALA A 199 0.97 -10.28 1.31
N ASN A 200 -0.13 -10.81 1.84
CA ASN A 200 -0.42 -10.76 3.28
C ASN A 200 0.65 -11.52 4.09
N GLN A 201 1.01 -12.74 3.69
CA GLN A 201 2.04 -13.55 4.36
C GLN A 201 3.40 -12.82 4.39
N LEU A 202 3.76 -12.12 3.32
CA LEU A 202 5.00 -11.35 3.26
C LEU A 202 4.96 -10.15 4.22
N VAL A 203 3.85 -9.40 4.27
CA VAL A 203 3.67 -8.30 5.23
C VAL A 203 3.80 -8.82 6.66
N SER A 204 3.09 -9.90 6.99
CA SER A 204 3.17 -10.54 8.31
C SER A 204 4.60 -11.02 8.65
N ALA A 205 5.32 -11.58 7.67
CA ALA A 205 6.69 -12.02 7.86
C ALA A 205 7.70 -10.86 8.03
N LEU A 206 7.33 -9.65 7.58
CA LEU A 206 8.12 -8.44 7.74
C LEU A 206 7.80 -7.67 9.02
N GLU A 207 6.70 -7.98 9.74
CA GLU A 207 6.34 -7.31 11.01
C GLU A 207 7.49 -7.12 12.01
N PRO A 208 8.31 -8.15 12.34
CA PRO A 208 9.42 -7.95 13.29
C PRO A 208 10.55 -7.06 12.74
N CYS A 209 10.55 -6.79 11.43
CA CYS A 209 11.58 -6.07 10.71
C CYS A 209 11.14 -4.66 10.29
N TRP A 210 9.84 -4.34 10.38
CA TRP A 210 9.33 -3.01 10.10
C TRP A 210 9.84 -2.01 11.13
N LYS A 211 10.35 -0.89 10.64
CA LYS A 211 10.65 0.30 11.44
C LYS A 211 10.05 1.52 10.76
N ALA A 212 9.93 2.62 11.50
CA ALA A 212 9.60 3.91 10.92
C ALA A 212 10.61 4.23 9.79
N ALA A 213 10.09 4.61 8.63
CA ALA A 213 10.94 4.92 7.48
C ALA A 213 11.64 6.27 7.65
N GLU A 214 12.94 6.28 7.37
CA GLU A 214 13.75 7.51 7.34
C GLU A 214 13.60 8.24 5.99
N ALA A 215 13.18 7.51 4.95
CA ALA A 215 12.91 8.06 3.64
C ALA A 215 11.71 9.02 3.63
N THR A 216 11.74 9.98 2.71
CA THR A 216 10.62 10.90 2.49
C THR A 216 9.34 10.13 2.16
N ALA A 217 8.29 10.35 2.95
CA ALA A 217 6.99 9.73 2.72
C ALA A 217 6.40 10.14 1.35
N PRO A 218 5.65 9.25 0.67
CA PRO A 218 5.18 9.49 -0.70
C PRO A 218 4.22 10.69 -0.83
N TRP A 219 3.51 11.06 0.24
CA TRP A 219 2.65 12.25 0.29
C TRP A 219 3.41 13.57 0.54
N LYS A 220 4.73 13.52 0.71
CA LYS A 220 5.61 14.71 0.83
C LYS A 220 6.47 14.94 -0.41
N VAL A 221 6.52 13.99 -1.35
CA VAL A 221 7.27 14.13 -2.60
C VAL A 221 6.55 15.08 -3.57
N GLY A 222 7.26 16.09 -4.08
CA GLY A 222 6.73 17.04 -5.07
C GLY A 222 5.82 18.14 -4.52
N ARG A 223 6.01 18.52 -3.24
CA ARG A 223 5.48 19.79 -2.70
C ARG A 223 6.50 20.91 -2.88
#